data_AF-A0AA97FBK1-F1
#
_entry.id   AF-A0AA97FBK1-F1
#
_cell.length_a   1.000
_cell.length_b   1.000
_cell.length_c   1.000
_cell.angle_alpha   90.00
_cell.angle_beta   90.00
_cell.angle_gamma   90.00
#
_symmetry.space_group_name_H-M   'P 1'
#
loop_
_entity.id
_entity.type
_entity.pdbx_description
1 polymer ?
#
loop_
_entity_poly.entity_id
_entity_poly.type
_entity_poly.pdbx_seq_one_letter_code
_entity_poly.pdbx_strand_id
1 'polypeptide(L)'
;MKCRAGIAWECEGYINRYLEECGINCDSITPQMMAAPFFKGRLVALVIPTGFANKMYSGLLPALCASENRIRKFVEKGGKVISFGAMSENEEAYKWLPFCTKYVHEYFGSPIKIDCNSPFSEIMEDFNIENIECDGYFTDFDEQTDVIAQTKEGKAIMIGKKYGEGYFIVTSIHEFPSRSFIRNFCTGEAEILF
;
A
#
# COMPACT_ATOMS: atom_id res chain seq x y z
N MET A 1 -15.89 -7.02 14.69
CA MET A 1 -14.72 -6.57 13.93
C MET A 1 -15.00 -5.20 13.33
N LYS A 2 -13.99 -4.35 13.21
CA LYS A 2 -14.06 -3.03 12.57
C LYS A 2 -13.54 -3.14 11.15
N CYS A 3 -14.17 -2.40 10.23
CA CYS A 3 -13.86 -2.43 8.81
C CYS A 3 -13.88 -0.98 8.30
N ARG A 4 -12.70 -0.36 8.22
CA ARG A 4 -12.56 1.05 7.83
C ARG A 4 -11.20 1.32 7.23
N ALA A 5 -11.17 1.92 6.04
CA ALA A 5 -9.94 2.29 5.35
C ALA A 5 -9.92 3.78 5.04
N GLY A 6 -8.75 4.40 5.17
CA GLY A 6 -8.49 5.71 4.62
C GLY A 6 -7.85 5.56 3.25
N ILE A 7 -8.35 6.27 2.26
CA ILE A 7 -7.76 6.31 0.91
C ILE A 7 -7.04 7.65 0.78
N ALA A 8 -5.71 7.59 0.76
CA ALA A 8 -4.86 8.76 0.60
C ALA A 8 -4.84 9.15 -0.88
N TRP A 9 -5.68 10.09 -1.29
CA TRP A 9 -5.75 10.56 -2.69
C TRP A 9 -6.40 11.93 -2.80
N GLU A 10 -6.24 12.61 -3.94
CA GLU A 10 -6.78 13.97 -4.11
C GLU A 10 -8.31 14.01 -4.22
N CYS A 11 -8.91 12.99 -4.84
CA CYS A 11 -10.34 12.90 -5.08
C CYS A 11 -10.82 11.44 -5.02
N GLU A 12 -12.14 11.25 -4.93
CA GLU A 12 -12.73 9.92 -5.05
C GLU A 12 -12.52 9.37 -6.46
N GLY A 13 -12.15 8.08 -6.52
CA GLY A 13 -11.89 7.38 -7.77
C GLY A 13 -12.32 5.93 -7.75
N TYR A 14 -11.83 5.16 -8.72
CA TYR A 14 -12.18 3.74 -8.87
C TYR A 14 -11.84 2.90 -7.65
N ILE A 15 -10.75 3.21 -6.95
CA ILE A 15 -10.34 2.48 -5.75
C ILE A 15 -11.34 2.66 -4.60
N ASN A 16 -11.94 3.84 -4.44
CA ASN A 16 -12.99 4.08 -3.44
C ASN A 16 -14.18 3.15 -3.68
N ARG A 17 -14.68 3.16 -4.91
CA ARG A 17 -15.78 2.30 -5.32
C ARG A 17 -15.45 0.82 -5.17
N TYR A 18 -14.23 0.40 -5.54
CA TYR A 18 -13.80 -0.99 -5.41
C TYR A 18 -13.79 -1.46 -3.94
N LEU A 19 -13.25 -0.65 -3.03
CA LEU A 19 -13.25 -0.96 -1.60
C LEU A 19 -14.67 -0.98 -1.02
N GLU A 20 -15.55 -0.07 -1.44
CA GLU A 20 -16.97 -0.08 -1.04
C GLU A 20 -17.70 -1.35 -1.52
N GLU A 21 -17.45 -1.78 -2.76
CA GLU A 21 -17.98 -3.04 -3.31
C GLU A 21 -17.43 -4.28 -2.56
N CYS A 22 -16.24 -4.16 -1.95
CA CYS A 22 -15.70 -5.17 -1.04
C CYS A 22 -16.34 -5.13 0.36
N GLY A 23 -17.16 -4.13 0.68
CA GLY A 23 -17.82 -3.93 1.97
C GLY A 23 -17.02 -3.09 2.97
N ILE A 24 -16.05 -2.30 2.49
CA ILE A 24 -15.19 -1.46 3.33
C ILE A 24 -15.77 -0.05 3.47
N ASN A 25 -15.86 0.46 4.70
CA ASN A 25 -16.17 1.87 4.92
C ASN A 25 -14.92 2.71 4.60
N CYS A 26 -15.01 3.58 3.61
CA CYS A 26 -13.86 4.33 3.11
C CYS A 26 -13.95 5.82 3.47
N ASP A 27 -12.86 6.37 3.98
CA ASP A 27 -12.68 7.81 4.13
C ASP A 27 -11.70 8.31 3.08
N SER A 28 -12.09 9.34 2.32
CA SER A 28 -11.17 10.06 1.44
C SER A 28 -10.27 10.97 2.29
N ILE A 29 -8.95 10.76 2.22
CA ILE A 29 -7.95 11.54 2.94
C ILE A 29 -7.11 12.29 1.91
N THR A 30 -7.44 13.57 1.71
CA THR A 30 -6.70 14.41 0.78
C THR A 30 -5.27 14.70 1.28
N PRO A 31 -4.33 15.06 0.40
CA PRO A 31 -2.99 15.50 0.82
C PRO A 31 -3.03 16.63 1.86
N GLN A 32 -3.99 17.55 1.75
CA GLN A 32 -4.17 18.65 2.70
C GLN A 32 -4.64 18.15 4.07
N MET A 33 -5.60 17.21 4.10
CA MET A 33 -6.04 16.58 5.34
C MET A 33 -4.92 15.76 5.98
N MET A 34 -4.17 15.02 5.18
CA MET A 34 -3.00 14.28 5.63
C MET A 34 -1.97 15.24 6.25
N ALA A 35 -1.55 16.30 5.56
CA ALA A 35 -0.58 17.24 6.13
C ALA A 35 -1.12 18.05 7.35
N ALA A 36 -2.44 18.08 7.58
CA ALA A 36 -3.03 18.83 8.67
C ALA A 36 -2.76 18.17 10.05
N PRO A 37 -2.20 18.91 11.03
CA PRO A 37 -1.88 18.36 12.36
C PRO A 37 -3.12 18.04 13.21
N PHE A 38 -4.28 18.59 12.85
CA PHE A 38 -5.55 18.40 13.55
C PHE A 38 -6.42 17.30 12.94
N PHE A 39 -6.06 16.75 11.77
CA PHE A 39 -6.77 15.61 11.21
C PHE A 39 -6.59 14.40 12.13
N LYS A 40 -7.71 13.77 12.49
CA LYS A 40 -7.80 12.63 13.40
C LYS A 40 -8.77 11.61 12.84
N GLY A 41 -8.30 10.79 11.91
CA GLY A 41 -9.05 9.65 11.39
C GLY A 41 -8.94 8.46 12.32
N ARG A 42 -9.99 7.64 12.44
CA ARG A 42 -9.88 6.32 13.09
C ARG A 42 -10.03 5.26 12.01
N LEU A 43 -8.96 4.54 11.73
CA LEU A 43 -8.84 3.66 10.57
C LEU A 43 -8.31 2.30 10.99
N VAL A 44 -8.62 1.26 10.23
CA VAL A 44 -7.90 -0.02 10.30
C VAL A 44 -6.73 -0.01 9.32
N ALA A 45 -6.98 0.49 8.11
CA ALA A 45 -5.99 0.52 7.03
C ALA A 45 -5.88 1.90 6.39
N LEU A 46 -4.69 2.21 5.86
CA LEU A 46 -4.45 3.30 4.93
C LEU A 46 -4.04 2.72 3.58
N VAL A 47 -4.69 3.18 2.52
CA VAL A 47 -4.45 2.76 1.14
C VAL A 47 -3.90 3.95 0.36
N ILE A 48 -2.72 3.78 -0.23
CA ILE A 48 -2.03 4.78 -1.06
C ILE A 48 -2.05 4.27 -2.51
N PRO A 49 -2.90 4.81 -3.39
CA PRO A 49 -3.06 4.35 -4.76
C PRO A 49 -1.82 4.52 -5.63
N THR A 50 -1.83 3.82 -6.77
CA THR A 50 -0.79 3.90 -7.80
C THR A 50 -0.60 5.32 -8.30
N GLY A 51 0.66 5.71 -8.55
CA GLY A 51 1.01 7.02 -9.09
C GLY A 51 1.11 8.12 -8.04
N PHE A 52 1.14 7.79 -6.74
CA PHE A 52 1.23 8.77 -5.65
C PHE A 52 2.46 9.70 -5.71
N ALA A 53 3.53 9.27 -6.38
CA ALA A 53 4.76 10.04 -6.56
C ALA A 53 4.89 10.69 -7.93
N ASN A 54 3.94 10.43 -8.84
CA ASN A 54 3.93 11.02 -10.17
C ASN A 54 3.22 12.38 -10.12
N LYS A 55 3.98 13.46 -10.32
CA LYS A 55 3.48 14.84 -10.23
C LYS A 55 2.42 15.20 -11.29
N MET A 56 2.29 14.42 -12.36
CA MET A 56 1.21 14.61 -13.32
C MET A 56 -0.14 14.11 -12.80
N TYR A 57 -0.12 13.19 -11.81
CA TYR A 57 -1.31 12.55 -11.26
C TYR A 57 -1.64 12.96 -9.83
N SER A 58 -0.63 13.31 -9.01
CA SER A 58 -0.86 13.55 -7.58
C SER A 58 0.18 14.45 -6.92
N GLY A 59 -0.28 15.29 -5.98
CA GLY A 59 0.53 16.02 -5.00
C GLY A 59 0.71 15.28 -3.67
N LEU A 60 0.49 13.96 -3.61
CA LEU A 60 0.46 13.19 -2.36
C LEU A 60 1.83 12.95 -1.73
N LEU A 61 2.89 12.72 -2.51
CA LEU A 61 4.22 12.41 -1.97
C LEU A 61 4.73 13.42 -0.91
N PRO A 62 4.68 14.75 -1.12
CA PRO A 62 5.04 15.71 -0.08
C PRO A 62 4.23 15.56 1.22
N ALA A 63 2.94 15.23 1.12
CA ALA A 63 2.08 15.03 2.30
C ALA A 63 2.41 13.74 3.05
N LEU A 64 2.80 12.67 2.34
CA LEU A 64 3.31 11.43 2.94
C LEU A 64 4.59 11.71 3.73
N CYS A 65 5.56 12.41 3.13
CA CYS A 65 6.80 12.79 3.82
C CYS A 65 6.51 13.66 5.06
N ALA A 66 5.66 14.68 4.92
CA ALA A 66 5.27 15.53 6.06
C ALA A 66 4.55 14.76 7.18
N SER A 67 3.91 13.64 6.85
CA SER A 67 3.12 12.83 7.78
C SER A 67 3.81 11.54 8.21
N GLU A 68 5.09 11.33 7.86
CA GLU A 68 5.85 10.09 8.10
C GLU A 68 5.72 9.62 9.56
N ASN A 69 5.82 10.55 10.51
CA ASN A 69 5.82 10.25 11.93
C ASN A 69 4.44 9.81 12.43
N ARG A 70 3.38 10.33 11.81
CA ARG A 70 2.00 9.96 12.13
C ARG A 70 1.65 8.61 11.53
N ILE A 71 2.03 8.38 10.27
CA ILE A 71 1.89 7.08 9.59
C ILE A 71 2.63 6.00 10.38
N ARG A 72 3.88 6.25 10.79
CA ARG A 72 4.68 5.35 11.62
C ARG A 72 3.97 4.98 12.92
N LYS A 73 3.48 5.96 13.68
CA LYS A 73 2.74 5.73 14.94
C LYS A 73 1.42 4.99 14.72
N PHE A 74 0.74 5.22 13.61
CA PHE A 74 -0.47 4.50 13.22
C PHE A 74 -0.15 3.01 13.02
N VAL A 75 0.89 2.69 12.25
CA VAL A 75 1.29 1.30 12.00
C VAL A 75 1.82 0.63 13.27
N GLU A 76 2.66 1.32 14.04
CA GLU A 76 3.21 0.80 15.29
C GLU A 76 2.13 0.32 16.27
N LYS A 77 0.95 0.96 16.25
CA LYS A 77 -0.23 0.64 17.09
C LYS A 77 -1.22 -0.35 16.44
N GLY A 78 -0.85 -1.02 15.35
CA GLY A 78 -1.69 -2.05 14.71
C GLY A 78 -2.39 -1.60 13.43
N GLY A 79 -2.19 -0.36 13.00
CA GLY A 79 -2.65 0.11 11.70
C GLY A 79 -1.92 -0.61 10.56
N LYS A 80 -2.60 -0.76 9.42
CA LYS A 80 -1.99 -1.38 8.22
C LYS A 80 -1.89 -0.35 7.10
N VAL A 81 -0.75 -0.28 6.42
CA VAL A 81 -0.55 0.60 5.26
C VAL A 81 -0.26 -0.25 4.05
N ILE A 82 -1.00 -0.04 2.95
CA ILE A 82 -0.63 -0.56 1.63
C ILE A 82 -0.36 0.61 0.69
N SER A 83 0.82 0.60 0.07
CA SER A 83 1.19 1.53 -0.99
C SER A 83 1.37 0.79 -2.30
N PHE A 84 0.66 1.25 -3.32
CA PHE A 84 0.87 0.81 -4.68
C PHE A 84 2.03 1.57 -5.33
N GLY A 85 2.37 1.19 -6.57
CA GLY A 85 3.53 1.67 -7.28
C GLY A 85 3.59 3.19 -7.43
N ALA A 86 4.79 3.73 -7.33
CA ALA A 86 5.02 5.17 -7.40
C ALA A 86 4.76 5.75 -8.80
N MET A 87 4.82 4.90 -9.85
CA MET A 87 4.69 5.27 -11.26
C MET A 87 5.58 6.47 -11.64
N SER A 88 6.79 6.48 -11.09
CA SER A 88 7.75 7.58 -11.21
C SER A 88 9.17 7.04 -11.03
N GLU A 89 10.13 7.60 -11.77
CA GLU A 89 11.57 7.36 -11.62
C GLU A 89 12.17 8.05 -10.39
N ASN A 90 11.35 8.68 -9.54
CA ASN A 90 11.82 9.33 -8.33
C ASN A 90 12.32 8.30 -7.31
N GLU A 91 13.65 8.15 -7.20
CA GLU A 91 14.32 7.26 -6.23
C GLU A 91 13.91 7.54 -4.77
N GLU A 92 13.42 8.75 -4.48
CA GLU A 92 13.04 9.20 -3.15
C GLU A 92 11.56 8.92 -2.82
N ALA A 93 10.81 8.31 -3.75
CA ALA A 93 9.35 8.13 -3.63
C ALA A 93 8.92 7.37 -2.37
N TYR A 94 9.79 6.52 -1.82
CA TYR A 94 9.50 5.68 -0.65
C TYR A 94 10.22 6.10 0.62
N LYS A 95 10.92 7.24 0.64
CA LYS A 95 11.66 7.70 1.84
C LYS A 95 10.79 8.06 3.05
N TRP A 96 9.48 8.19 2.86
CA TRP A 96 8.52 8.37 3.95
C TRP A 96 8.27 7.08 4.75
N LEU A 97 8.71 5.91 4.24
CA LEU A 97 8.67 4.64 4.98
C LEU A 97 9.74 4.63 6.08
N PRO A 98 9.50 3.94 7.21
CA PRO A 98 10.46 3.85 8.30
C PRO A 98 11.56 2.79 8.05
N PHE A 99 11.77 2.37 6.80
CA PHE A 99 12.76 1.36 6.38
C PHE A 99 13.26 1.66 4.97
N CYS A 100 14.44 1.14 4.63
CA CYS A 100 15.00 1.33 3.30
C CYS A 100 14.27 0.43 2.29
N THR A 101 13.93 0.99 1.14
CA THR A 101 13.55 0.27 -0.07
C THR A 101 13.78 1.18 -1.27
N LYS A 102 14.28 0.62 -2.37
CA LYS A 102 14.33 1.31 -3.65
C LYS A 102 13.25 0.76 -4.56
N TYR A 103 12.70 1.63 -5.39
CA TYR A 103 11.72 1.29 -6.41
C TYR A 103 12.31 1.61 -7.78
N VAL A 104 12.20 0.66 -8.69
CA VAL A 104 12.58 0.83 -10.08
C VAL A 104 11.29 0.86 -10.89
N HIS A 105 11.03 1.99 -11.56
CA HIS A 105 9.89 2.12 -12.44
C HIS A 105 10.17 1.40 -13.78
N GLU A 106 9.37 0.38 -14.06
CA GLU A 106 9.45 -0.42 -15.29
C GLU A 106 8.09 -1.08 -15.47
N TYR A 107 7.37 -0.76 -16.56
CA TYR A 107 6.09 -1.41 -16.83
C TYR A 107 6.32 -2.75 -17.53
N PHE A 108 5.79 -3.84 -16.97
CA PHE A 108 5.91 -5.18 -17.55
C PHE A 108 4.76 -6.10 -17.11
N GLY A 109 4.49 -7.14 -17.90
CA GLY A 109 3.66 -8.28 -17.52
C GLY A 109 4.54 -9.49 -17.24
N SER A 110 4.29 -10.21 -16.14
CA SER A 110 5.05 -11.43 -15.82
C SER A 110 4.23 -12.43 -15.00
N PRO A 111 4.49 -13.74 -15.12
CA PRO A 111 4.07 -14.71 -14.13
C PRO A 111 4.71 -14.42 -12.77
N ILE A 112 3.92 -14.53 -11.71
CA ILE A 112 4.39 -14.23 -10.35
C ILE A 112 4.37 -15.48 -9.46
N LYS A 113 5.22 -15.46 -8.44
CA LYS A 113 5.22 -16.40 -7.32
C LYS A 113 4.87 -15.63 -6.06
N ILE A 114 3.92 -16.16 -5.30
CA ILE A 114 3.48 -15.57 -4.02
C ILE A 114 3.92 -16.53 -2.90
N ASP A 115 4.45 -15.98 -1.81
CA ASP A 115 4.74 -16.75 -0.61
C ASP A 115 3.45 -17.13 0.11
N CYS A 116 3.08 -18.41 0.03
CA CYS A 116 1.87 -18.95 0.66
C CYS A 116 1.92 -18.95 2.19
N ASN A 117 3.08 -18.70 2.81
CA ASN A 117 3.19 -18.58 4.27
C ASN A 117 2.94 -17.16 4.77
N SER A 118 2.91 -16.18 3.86
CA SER A 118 2.62 -14.80 4.19
C SER A 118 1.13 -14.63 4.53
N PRO A 119 0.77 -13.84 5.56
CA PRO A 119 -0.63 -13.49 5.84
C PRO A 119 -1.27 -12.63 4.74
N PHE A 120 -0.49 -12.23 3.73
CA PHE A 120 -0.90 -11.40 2.60
C PHE A 120 -0.91 -12.18 1.28
N SER A 121 -0.84 -13.52 1.33
CA SER A 121 -0.77 -14.39 0.16
C SER A 121 -2.00 -14.32 -0.75
N GLU A 122 -3.14 -13.89 -0.21
CA GLU A 122 -4.41 -13.78 -0.94
C GLU A 122 -4.45 -12.61 -1.94
N ILE A 123 -3.40 -11.76 -2.00
CA ILE A 123 -3.36 -10.53 -2.80
C ILE A 123 -3.90 -10.68 -4.24
N MET A 124 -3.65 -11.83 -4.89
CA MET A 124 -4.06 -12.10 -6.27
C MET A 124 -4.96 -13.34 -6.44
N GLU A 125 -5.68 -13.78 -5.39
CA GLU A 125 -6.47 -15.02 -5.47
C GLU A 125 -7.62 -15.00 -6.51
N ASP A 126 -8.14 -13.81 -6.83
CA ASP A 126 -9.20 -13.61 -7.82
C ASP A 126 -8.65 -13.57 -9.27
N PHE A 127 -7.33 -13.67 -9.45
CA PHE A 127 -6.64 -13.39 -10.71
C PHE A 127 -5.77 -14.56 -11.20
N ASN A 128 -5.53 -14.58 -12.52
CA ASN A 128 -4.59 -15.52 -13.11
C ASN A 128 -3.15 -14.99 -12.95
N ILE A 129 -2.38 -15.65 -12.08
CA ILE A 129 -1.00 -15.26 -11.74
C ILE A 129 0.03 -15.49 -12.85
N GLU A 130 -0.35 -16.05 -14.00
CA GLU A 130 0.59 -16.27 -15.12
C GLU A 130 0.87 -15.01 -15.96
N ASN A 131 0.10 -13.93 -15.80
CA ASN A 131 0.38 -12.66 -16.46
C ASN A 131 -0.18 -11.48 -15.66
N ILE A 132 0.55 -11.07 -14.64
CA ILE A 132 0.24 -9.91 -13.79
C ILE A 132 1.00 -8.69 -14.29
N GLU A 133 0.29 -7.58 -14.45
CA GLU A 133 0.86 -6.29 -14.82
C GLU A 133 1.47 -5.62 -13.60
N CYS A 134 2.72 -5.17 -13.75
CA CYS A 134 3.46 -4.45 -12.73
C CYS A 134 3.95 -3.13 -13.30
N ASP A 135 3.94 -2.07 -12.50
CA ASP A 135 4.48 -0.76 -12.88
C ASP A 135 5.93 -0.54 -12.41
N GLY A 136 6.54 -1.56 -11.82
CA GLY A 136 7.91 -1.54 -11.33
C GLY A 136 8.26 -2.75 -10.48
N TYR A 137 9.35 -2.64 -9.73
CA TYR A 137 9.80 -3.64 -8.76
C TYR A 137 10.68 -2.99 -7.69
N PHE A 138 10.93 -3.72 -6.60
CA PHE A 138 11.68 -3.26 -5.45
C PHE A 138 13.06 -3.91 -5.36
N THR A 139 14.04 -3.13 -4.91
CA THR A 139 15.42 -3.54 -4.68
C THR A 139 15.96 -2.89 -3.40
N ASP A 140 17.14 -3.31 -2.95
CA ASP A 140 17.88 -2.68 -1.84
C ASP A 140 17.02 -2.38 -0.59
N PHE A 141 16.20 -3.36 -0.17
CA PHE A 141 15.37 -3.28 1.03
C PHE A 141 16.01 -3.97 2.23
N ASP A 142 15.65 -3.54 3.44
CA ASP A 142 16.22 -4.06 4.70
C ASP A 142 16.05 -5.59 4.81
N GLU A 143 17.00 -6.28 5.45
CA GLU A 143 16.99 -7.75 5.65
C GLU A 143 15.74 -8.29 6.38
N GLN A 144 15.06 -7.47 7.18
CA GLN A 144 13.82 -7.83 7.91
C GLN A 144 12.55 -7.56 7.09
N THR A 145 12.68 -7.37 5.78
CA THR A 145 11.56 -7.12 4.86
C THR A 145 11.25 -8.41 4.12
N ASP A 146 10.00 -8.87 4.23
CA ASP A 146 9.54 -10.09 3.60
C ASP A 146 9.21 -9.82 2.13
N VAL A 147 9.70 -10.67 1.22
CA VAL A 147 9.27 -10.68 -0.18
C VAL A 147 8.01 -11.54 -0.29
N ILE A 148 6.86 -10.89 -0.44
CA ILE A 148 5.55 -11.56 -0.47
C ILE A 148 5.23 -12.05 -1.88
N ALA A 149 5.56 -11.27 -2.90
CA ALA A 149 5.42 -11.68 -4.30
C ALA A 149 6.61 -11.22 -5.14
N GLN A 150 7.01 -12.06 -6.08
CA GLN A 150 8.11 -11.80 -7.01
C GLN A 150 7.85 -12.44 -8.37
N THR A 151 8.50 -11.94 -9.42
CA THR A 151 8.47 -12.58 -10.74
C THR A 151 9.24 -13.91 -10.75
N LYS A 152 9.08 -14.72 -11.81
CA LYS A 152 9.88 -15.95 -11.99
C LYS A 152 11.39 -15.68 -12.01
N GLU A 153 11.80 -14.49 -12.45
CA GLU A 153 13.19 -14.01 -12.53
C GLU A 153 13.70 -13.42 -11.21
N GLY A 154 12.86 -13.36 -10.17
CA GLY A 154 13.24 -12.88 -8.83
C GLY A 154 13.13 -11.37 -8.62
N LYS A 155 12.46 -10.63 -9.51
CA LYS A 155 12.14 -9.21 -9.25
C LYS A 155 11.06 -9.16 -8.15
N ALA A 156 11.35 -8.54 -7.01
CA ALA A 156 10.37 -8.37 -5.93
C ALA A 156 9.31 -7.33 -6.34
N ILE A 157 8.04 -7.71 -6.38
CA ILE A 157 6.93 -6.84 -6.80
C ILE A 157 5.98 -6.52 -5.66
N MET A 158 6.06 -7.27 -4.56
CA MET A 158 5.34 -6.98 -3.33
C MET A 158 6.22 -7.36 -2.15
N ILE A 159 6.46 -6.38 -1.28
CA ILE A 159 7.24 -6.53 -0.06
C ILE A 159 6.39 -6.12 1.13
N GLY A 160 6.68 -6.73 2.28
CA GLY A 160 6.02 -6.42 3.54
C GLY A 160 7.01 -6.28 4.68
N LYS A 161 6.72 -5.37 5.60
CA LYS A 161 7.49 -5.23 6.83
C LYS A 161 6.54 -5.04 8.01
N LYS A 162 6.65 -5.95 8.98
CA LYS A 162 5.99 -5.76 10.27
C LYS A 162 6.63 -4.58 11.00
N TYR A 163 5.80 -3.70 11.57
CA TYR A 163 6.28 -2.55 12.32
C TYR A 163 5.40 -2.33 13.54
N GLY A 164 5.93 -2.64 14.72
CA GLY A 164 5.12 -2.74 15.95
C GLY A 164 4.05 -3.82 15.81
N GLU A 165 2.80 -3.45 16.04
CA GLU A 165 1.64 -4.35 15.93
C GLU A 165 1.04 -4.39 14.51
N GLY A 166 1.47 -3.49 13.62
CA GLY A 166 0.93 -3.33 12.27
C GLY A 166 1.90 -3.76 11.17
N TYR A 167 1.53 -3.42 9.93
CA TYR A 167 2.29 -3.78 8.73
C TYR A 167 2.34 -2.63 7.72
N PHE A 168 3.51 -2.48 7.10
CA PHE A 168 3.66 -1.82 5.82
C PHE A 168 3.69 -2.86 4.71
N ILE A 169 2.89 -2.66 3.69
CA ILE A 169 2.88 -3.41 2.45
C ILE A 169 3.15 -2.43 1.31
N VAL A 170 4.08 -2.79 0.44
CA VAL A 170 4.40 -2.00 -0.75
C VAL A 170 4.33 -2.93 -1.95
N THR A 171 3.58 -2.55 -2.97
CA THR A 171 3.37 -3.36 -4.16
C THR A 171 3.50 -2.53 -5.43
N SER A 172 4.05 -3.12 -6.48
CA SER A 172 4.08 -2.56 -7.84
C SER A 172 3.07 -3.26 -8.76
N ILE A 173 2.30 -4.22 -8.24
CA ILE A 173 1.18 -4.84 -8.94
C ILE A 173 0.18 -3.75 -9.33
N HIS A 174 -0.16 -3.69 -10.61
CA HIS A 174 -0.99 -2.64 -11.18
C HIS A 174 -2.49 -2.94 -11.04
N GLU A 175 -2.87 -4.21 -10.98
CA GLU A 175 -4.25 -4.63 -10.75
C GLU A 175 -4.72 -4.34 -9.32
N PHE A 176 -6.04 -4.24 -9.15
CA PHE A 176 -6.61 -4.21 -7.82
C PHE A 176 -6.37 -5.53 -7.09
N PRO A 177 -6.09 -5.51 -5.77
CA PRO A 177 -6.00 -6.73 -4.97
C PRO A 177 -7.30 -7.50 -4.98
N SER A 178 -7.23 -8.80 -4.71
CA SER A 178 -8.43 -9.64 -4.53
C SER A 178 -9.37 -9.09 -3.45
N ARG A 179 -10.64 -9.49 -3.54
CA ARG A 179 -11.67 -9.03 -2.62
C ARG A 179 -11.45 -9.54 -1.21
N SER A 180 -10.98 -10.78 -1.04
CA SER A 180 -10.62 -11.33 0.27
C SER A 180 -9.45 -10.58 0.90
N PHE A 181 -8.41 -10.29 0.11
CA PHE A 181 -7.27 -9.52 0.58
C PHE A 181 -7.73 -8.17 1.10
N ILE A 182 -8.53 -7.43 0.32
CA ILE A 182 -9.05 -6.12 0.76
C ILE A 182 -9.86 -6.24 2.05
N ARG A 183 -10.75 -7.23 2.14
CA ARG A 183 -11.55 -7.47 3.35
C ARG A 183 -10.68 -7.77 4.56
N ASN A 184 -9.74 -8.68 4.43
CA ASN A 184 -8.85 -9.10 5.52
C ASN A 184 -7.88 -7.97 5.91
N PHE A 185 -7.34 -7.26 4.92
CA PHE A 185 -6.42 -6.14 5.13
C PHE A 185 -7.11 -4.94 5.78
N CYS A 186 -8.35 -4.64 5.41
CA CYS A 186 -9.09 -3.49 5.95
C CYS A 186 -9.95 -3.82 7.19
N THR A 187 -9.93 -5.07 7.65
CA THR A 187 -10.62 -5.53 8.86
C THR A 187 -9.65 -5.71 10.02
N GLY A 188 -10.08 -5.33 11.23
CA GLY A 188 -9.28 -5.43 12.45
C GLY A 188 -10.13 -5.45 13.71
N GLU A 189 -9.50 -5.71 14.85
CA GLU A 189 -10.18 -5.71 16.15
C GLU A 189 -10.55 -4.29 16.62
N ALA A 190 -9.73 -3.31 16.28
CA ALA A 190 -9.89 -1.91 16.65
C ALA A 190 -9.59 -0.97 15.46
N GLU A 191 -10.19 0.22 15.52
CA GLU A 191 -9.75 1.35 14.68
C GLU A 191 -8.67 2.12 15.42
N ILE A 192 -7.54 2.32 14.75
CA ILE A 192 -6.37 3.02 15.25
C ILE A 192 -6.47 4.50 14.86
N LEU A 193 -6.09 5.37 15.78
CA LEU A 193 -5.99 6.80 15.49
C LEU A 193 -4.84 7.02 14.48
N PHE A 194 -5.21 7.52 13.31
CA PHE A 194 -4.29 8.08 12.34
C PHE A 194 -3.89 9.48 12.79
#